data_AF-A0A350UCE9-F1
#
_entry.id   AF-A0A350UCE9-F1
#
_cell.length_a   1.000
_cell.length_b   1.000
_cell.length_c   1.000
_cell.angle_alpha   90.00
_cell.angle_beta   90.00
_cell.angle_gamma   90.00
#
_symmetry.space_group_name_H-M   'P 1'
#
loop_
_entity.id
_entity.type
_entity.pdbx_description
1 polymer ?
#
loop_
_entity_poly.entity_id
_entity_poly.type
_entity_poly.pdbx_seq_one_letter_code
_entity_poly.pdbx_strand_id
1 'polypeptide(L)'
;MLLVRLLILSVSLFGYILFLTKQYRIKAALAPALSVSFIMLFVFLGGLLGALEWSVYLLLALGVALLIWMLLKKTPTGWKELLTNPALIFLTLSGILLFLRFQHRVLSSYDDFSHWGVIVKGMLRDNNFPTSANSFLTFQSYPPGSACWIYFVSRILGMKEGYFLFANAMLTLAYLSTLFGFYGKRRWYHLILPLAGAILLYTNAIDPNCLGVDAMLAAAGLAAVLAIYQNKDAPAARIWLMLPMICAPLLIKNSGIFFTLLSMALVLYYLSEQKSATRAAKWISAAAVVIVPLAVLLLWRWHVAASFLSGFSTKHAMSSQNFLKLWSVNQSHVLEMLRIILLRIIDPGSNHTILVLGGFVALASAEAILRRNKEANRQNMTLILLLAVCTLLYELGIVFMYLFSMPYAEFIFQSGADYTRYNSSLVGFLIGILIAYSGVKLSDQSMAHARDLRWVLRLGTLALMLLCLLPNTRLHQLMPSYRTELETRIEQLQQVIREEALPQGGSYLIKASEDEADLASYLFRYQLFSGDVSVTTIAVDSAEISEVVSFYTAYINWDTMRLYTLDSFEG
;
A
#
# COMPACT_ATOMS: atom_id res chain seq x y z
N MET A 1 20.25 -16.88 -14.51
CA MET A 1 19.54 -17.32 -13.28
C MET A 1 18.33 -16.43 -12.91
N LEU A 2 18.40 -15.09 -12.99
CA LEU A 2 17.29 -14.20 -12.61
C LEU A 2 15.99 -14.41 -13.41
N LEU A 3 16.07 -14.53 -14.74
CA LEU A 3 14.89 -14.78 -15.59
C LEU A 3 14.16 -16.09 -15.23
N VAL A 4 14.89 -17.12 -14.80
CA VAL A 4 14.31 -18.38 -14.33
C VAL A 4 13.54 -18.18 -13.03
N ARG A 5 14.10 -17.42 -12.07
CA ARG A 5 13.43 -17.08 -10.81
C ARG A 5 12.16 -16.27 -11.03
N LEU A 6 12.20 -15.30 -11.94
CA LEU A 6 11.01 -14.54 -12.37
C LEU A 6 9.96 -15.47 -12.98
N LEU A 7 10.35 -16.36 -13.89
CA LEU A 7 9.45 -17.32 -14.50
C LEU A 7 8.78 -18.22 -13.44
N ILE A 8 9.55 -18.74 -12.49
CA ILE A 8 9.03 -19.58 -11.38
C ILE A 8 8.01 -18.79 -10.54
N LEU A 9 8.31 -17.55 -10.17
CA LEU A 9 7.39 -16.67 -9.45
C LEU A 9 6.10 -16.44 -10.27
N SER A 10 6.21 -16.10 -11.55
CA SER A 10 5.07 -15.86 -12.43
C SER A 10 4.20 -17.11 -12.59
N VAL A 11 4.82 -18.28 -12.77
CA VAL A 11 4.13 -19.59 -12.86
C VAL A 11 3.37 -19.89 -11.56
N SER A 12 4.00 -19.66 -10.41
CA SER A 12 3.38 -19.87 -9.10
C SER A 12 2.16 -18.96 -8.90
N LEU A 13 2.31 -17.65 -9.12
CA LEU A 13 1.21 -16.68 -9.01
C LEU A 13 0.07 -16.99 -9.98
N PHE A 14 0.40 -17.39 -11.21
CA PHE A 14 -0.61 -17.79 -12.20
C PHE A 14 -1.38 -19.04 -11.76
N GLY A 15 -0.74 -19.97 -11.06
CA GLY A 15 -1.40 -21.13 -10.45
C GLY A 15 -2.50 -20.75 -9.46
N TYR A 16 -2.23 -19.80 -8.56
CA TYR A 16 -3.25 -19.25 -7.65
C TYR A 16 -4.41 -18.60 -8.42
N ILE A 17 -4.09 -17.72 -9.37
CA ILE A 17 -5.10 -17.00 -10.18
C ILE A 17 -6.00 -17.97 -10.93
N LEU A 18 -5.40 -18.96 -11.60
CA LEU A 18 -6.15 -19.96 -12.35
C LEU A 18 -7.02 -20.82 -11.44
N PHE A 19 -6.47 -21.27 -10.30
CA PHE A 19 -7.22 -22.05 -9.32
C PHE A 19 -8.44 -21.27 -8.80
N LEU A 20 -8.27 -20.02 -8.38
CA LEU A 20 -9.37 -19.17 -7.89
C LEU A 20 -10.44 -18.93 -8.97
N THR A 21 -10.00 -18.69 -10.21
CA THR A 21 -10.93 -18.41 -11.32
C THR A 21 -11.70 -19.63 -11.79
N LYS A 22 -11.11 -20.83 -11.76
CA LYS A 22 -11.74 -22.04 -12.28
C LYS A 22 -12.42 -22.88 -11.22
N GLN A 23 -11.78 -23.09 -10.07
CA GLN A 23 -12.36 -23.89 -8.99
C GLN A 23 -13.42 -23.09 -8.21
N TYR A 24 -13.13 -21.83 -7.91
CA TYR A 24 -14.03 -20.98 -7.15
C TYR A 24 -14.85 -20.00 -7.99
N ARG A 25 -14.66 -19.95 -9.33
CA ARG A 25 -15.40 -19.02 -10.21
C ARG A 25 -15.25 -17.55 -9.80
N ILE A 26 -14.13 -17.19 -9.16
CA ILE A 26 -13.81 -15.79 -8.88
C ILE A 26 -13.51 -15.10 -10.21
N LYS A 27 -13.97 -13.85 -10.38
CA LYS A 27 -13.66 -13.10 -11.61
C LYS A 27 -12.15 -12.92 -11.73
N ALA A 28 -11.62 -13.09 -12.94
CA ALA A 28 -10.18 -12.97 -13.20
C ALA A 28 -9.57 -11.62 -12.80
N ALA A 29 -10.35 -10.53 -12.82
CA ALA A 29 -9.92 -9.21 -12.34
C ALA A 29 -9.72 -9.13 -10.82
N LEU A 30 -10.40 -9.99 -10.04
CA LEU A 30 -10.31 -10.06 -8.57
C LEU A 30 -9.25 -11.04 -8.08
N ALA A 31 -8.97 -12.09 -8.87
CA ALA A 31 -8.09 -13.18 -8.45
C ALA A 31 -6.65 -12.74 -8.10
N PRO A 32 -6.02 -11.77 -8.79
CA PRO A 32 -4.71 -11.25 -8.39
C PRO A 32 -4.72 -10.64 -6.99
N ALA A 33 -5.63 -9.70 -6.71
CA ALA A 33 -5.80 -9.06 -5.41
C ALA A 33 -5.99 -10.09 -4.28
N LEU A 34 -6.81 -11.11 -4.52
CA LEU A 34 -7.02 -12.17 -3.55
C LEU A 34 -5.75 -13.02 -3.32
N SER A 35 -5.04 -13.36 -4.40
CA SER A 35 -3.82 -14.18 -4.32
C SER A 35 -2.73 -13.47 -3.50
N VAL A 36 -2.48 -12.19 -3.79
CA VAL A 36 -1.45 -11.41 -3.08
C VAL A 36 -1.84 -11.15 -1.62
N SER A 37 -3.13 -10.94 -1.32
CA SER A 37 -3.62 -10.81 0.06
C SER A 37 -3.47 -12.10 0.85
N PHE A 38 -3.75 -13.25 0.23
CA PHE A 38 -3.56 -14.56 0.83
C PHE A 38 -2.08 -14.83 1.12
N ILE A 39 -1.20 -14.61 0.14
CA ILE A 39 0.25 -14.76 0.30
C ILE A 39 0.76 -13.85 1.42
N MET A 40 0.36 -12.57 1.42
CA MET A 40 0.74 -11.61 2.45
C MET A 40 0.33 -12.09 3.85
N LEU A 41 -0.93 -12.48 4.03
CA LEU A 41 -1.44 -12.97 5.32
C LEU A 41 -0.74 -14.26 5.74
N PHE A 42 -0.46 -15.17 4.82
CA PHE A 42 0.20 -16.44 5.13
C PHE A 42 1.66 -16.24 5.53
N VAL A 43 2.41 -15.38 4.82
CA VAL A 43 3.79 -15.02 5.19
C VAL A 43 3.81 -14.31 6.53
N PHE A 44 2.81 -13.44 6.80
CA PHE A 44 2.66 -12.81 8.11
C PHE A 44 2.49 -13.84 9.24
N LEU A 45 1.62 -14.82 9.07
CA LEU A 45 1.45 -15.91 10.03
C LEU A 45 2.74 -16.75 10.17
N GLY A 46 3.43 -17.01 9.05
CA GLY A 46 4.73 -17.67 9.06
C GLY A 46 5.78 -16.91 9.88
N GLY A 47 5.81 -15.58 9.76
CA GLY A 47 6.69 -14.72 10.54
C GLY A 47 6.42 -14.78 12.04
N LEU A 48 5.14 -14.76 12.45
CA LEU A 48 4.75 -14.91 13.86
C LEU A 48 5.17 -16.27 14.45
N LEU A 49 5.24 -17.31 13.62
CA LEU A 49 5.64 -18.66 14.02
C LEU A 49 7.15 -18.90 13.93
N GLY A 50 7.95 -17.89 13.56
CA GLY A 50 9.40 -18.04 13.33
C GLY A 50 9.75 -18.87 12.08
N ALA A 51 8.80 -19.07 11.17
CA ALA A 51 8.94 -19.87 9.95
C ALA A 51 8.84 -19.00 8.68
N LEU A 52 9.36 -17.77 8.75
CA LEU A 52 9.19 -16.76 7.69
C LEU A 52 9.72 -17.24 6.33
N GLU A 53 10.93 -17.79 6.29
CA GLU A 53 11.52 -18.31 5.05
C GLU A 53 10.75 -19.52 4.49
N TRP A 54 10.41 -20.48 5.35
CA TRP A 54 9.67 -21.68 4.95
C TRP A 54 8.29 -21.35 4.39
N SER A 55 7.65 -20.29 4.89
CA SER A 55 6.38 -19.81 4.35
C SER A 55 6.48 -19.43 2.87
N VAL A 56 7.62 -18.85 2.43
CA VAL A 56 7.86 -18.49 1.03
C VAL A 56 7.96 -19.72 0.15
N TYR A 57 8.78 -20.70 0.54
CA TYR A 57 8.97 -21.92 -0.23
C TYR A 57 7.67 -22.74 -0.32
N LEU A 58 6.92 -22.84 0.77
CA LEU A 58 5.63 -23.51 0.80
C LEU A 58 4.63 -22.83 -0.16
N LEU A 59 4.52 -21.51 -0.12
CA LEU A 59 3.62 -20.76 -1.00
C LEU A 59 4.06 -20.84 -2.47
N LEU A 60 5.36 -20.83 -2.74
CA LEU A 60 5.88 -20.98 -4.08
C LEU A 60 5.52 -22.36 -4.65
N ALA A 61 5.79 -23.42 -3.88
CA ALA A 61 5.47 -24.80 -4.23
C ALA A 61 3.96 -25.01 -4.38
N LEU A 62 3.14 -24.45 -3.48
CA LEU A 62 1.68 -24.53 -3.54
C LEU A 62 1.15 -23.91 -4.83
N GLY A 63 1.62 -22.72 -5.23
CA GLY A 63 1.18 -22.09 -6.48
C GLY A 63 1.50 -22.95 -7.71
N VAL A 64 2.70 -23.52 -7.77
CA VAL A 64 3.09 -24.44 -8.86
C VAL A 64 2.26 -25.73 -8.83
N ALA A 65 2.04 -26.31 -7.66
CA ALA A 65 1.22 -27.51 -7.48
C ALA A 65 -0.24 -27.27 -7.91
N LEU A 66 -0.82 -26.11 -7.56
CA LEU A 66 -2.15 -25.71 -8.00
C LEU A 66 -2.22 -25.60 -9.53
N LEU A 67 -1.18 -25.04 -10.16
CA LEU A 67 -1.11 -24.97 -11.62
C LEU A 67 -1.10 -26.36 -12.26
N ILE A 68 -0.22 -27.25 -11.78
CA ILE A 68 -0.11 -28.63 -12.26
C ILE A 68 -1.44 -29.36 -12.08
N TRP A 69 -2.06 -29.26 -10.90
CA TRP A 69 -3.36 -29.87 -10.63
C TRP A 69 -4.45 -29.37 -11.61
N MET A 70 -4.48 -28.07 -11.88
CA MET A 70 -5.42 -27.47 -12.85
C MET A 70 -5.17 -27.95 -14.30
N LEU A 71 -3.92 -28.23 -14.69
CA LEU A 71 -3.59 -28.83 -15.99
C LEU A 71 -4.06 -30.28 -16.07
N LEU A 72 -3.83 -31.06 -15.01
CA LEU A 72 -4.14 -32.49 -14.98
C LEU A 72 -5.64 -32.79 -14.96
N LYS A 73 -6.46 -31.91 -14.35
CA LYS A 73 -7.91 -32.10 -14.23
C LYS A 73 -8.66 -32.13 -15.58
N LYS A 74 -7.98 -31.87 -16.71
CA LYS A 74 -8.56 -31.78 -18.07
C LYS A 74 -9.85 -30.93 -18.16
N THR A 75 -10.07 -30.03 -17.21
CA THR A 75 -11.16 -29.04 -17.29
C THR A 75 -10.99 -28.27 -18.59
N PRO A 76 -12.05 -28.02 -19.40
CA PRO A 76 -11.96 -27.23 -20.62
C PRO A 76 -11.23 -25.94 -20.27
N THR A 77 -9.99 -25.87 -20.73
CA THR A 77 -8.98 -25.15 -20.00
C THR A 77 -9.42 -23.68 -19.93
N GLY A 78 -9.88 -23.07 -21.01
CA GLY A 78 -10.24 -21.66 -21.00
C GLY A 78 -9.08 -20.76 -20.55
N TRP A 79 -7.83 -21.24 -20.64
CA TRP A 79 -6.62 -20.51 -20.26
C TRP A 79 -6.44 -19.38 -21.26
N LYS A 80 -6.84 -19.59 -22.52
CA LYS A 80 -7.00 -18.54 -23.54
C LYS A 80 -7.88 -17.39 -23.05
N GLU A 81 -8.98 -17.65 -22.35
CA GLU A 81 -9.85 -16.59 -21.82
C GLU A 81 -9.21 -15.80 -20.69
N LEU A 82 -8.35 -16.47 -19.91
CA LEU A 82 -7.60 -15.87 -18.82
C LEU A 82 -6.44 -15.03 -19.35
N LEU A 83 -5.68 -15.56 -20.31
CA LEU A 83 -4.58 -14.86 -20.99
C LEU A 83 -5.07 -13.65 -21.80
N THR A 84 -6.30 -13.69 -22.29
CA THR A 84 -6.95 -12.55 -22.97
C THR A 84 -7.73 -11.65 -22.02
N ASN A 85 -7.69 -11.88 -20.70
CA ASN A 85 -8.38 -11.04 -19.74
C ASN A 85 -7.66 -9.68 -19.62
N PRO A 86 -8.35 -8.54 -19.82
CA PRO A 86 -7.73 -7.22 -19.77
C PRO A 86 -6.97 -6.91 -18.47
N ALA A 87 -7.47 -7.39 -17.32
CA ALA A 87 -6.83 -7.17 -16.03
C ALA A 87 -5.48 -7.89 -15.93
N LEU A 88 -5.39 -9.11 -16.48
CA LEU A 88 -4.18 -9.91 -16.47
C LEU A 88 -3.18 -9.43 -17.52
N ILE A 89 -3.66 -8.97 -18.68
CA ILE A 89 -2.82 -8.29 -19.68
C ILE A 89 -2.21 -7.02 -19.06
N PHE A 90 -3.02 -6.19 -18.41
CA PHE A 90 -2.57 -5.00 -17.70
C PHE A 90 -1.46 -5.36 -16.70
N LEU A 91 -1.71 -6.31 -15.80
CA LEU A 91 -0.72 -6.74 -14.80
C LEU A 91 0.56 -7.29 -15.44
N THR A 92 0.46 -8.07 -16.51
CA THR A 92 1.62 -8.67 -17.18
C THR A 92 2.47 -7.59 -17.84
N LEU A 93 1.85 -6.69 -18.60
CA LEU A 93 2.55 -5.60 -19.28
C LEU A 93 3.15 -4.62 -18.28
N SER A 94 2.39 -4.19 -17.28
CA SER A 94 2.90 -3.35 -16.20
C SER A 94 4.02 -4.03 -15.43
N GLY A 95 3.93 -5.34 -15.17
CA GLY A 95 5.00 -6.09 -14.51
C GLY A 95 6.29 -6.11 -15.31
N ILE A 96 6.22 -6.33 -16.62
CA ILE A 96 7.40 -6.25 -17.49
C ILE A 96 8.01 -4.84 -17.45
N LEU A 97 7.18 -3.80 -17.65
CA LEU A 97 7.65 -2.41 -17.68
C LEU A 97 8.27 -1.96 -16.34
N LEU A 98 7.62 -2.27 -15.22
CA LEU A 98 8.09 -1.91 -13.89
C LEU A 98 9.33 -2.71 -13.49
N PHE A 99 9.43 -3.97 -13.88
CA PHE A 99 10.65 -4.75 -13.64
C PHE A 99 11.85 -4.13 -14.37
N LEU A 100 11.68 -3.80 -15.67
CA LEU A 100 12.72 -3.15 -16.45
C LEU A 100 13.12 -1.79 -15.86
N ARG A 101 12.14 -1.05 -15.34
CA ARG A 101 12.34 0.26 -14.70
C ARG A 101 13.10 0.15 -13.37
N PHE A 102 12.73 -0.79 -12.50
CA PHE A 102 13.21 -0.79 -11.12
C PHE A 102 14.44 -1.66 -10.87
N GLN A 103 14.74 -2.68 -11.68
CA GLN A 103 15.80 -3.68 -11.39
C GLN A 103 17.20 -3.11 -11.08
N HIS A 104 17.50 -1.87 -11.46
CA HIS A 104 18.77 -1.16 -11.21
C HIS A 104 18.60 0.11 -10.37
N ARG A 105 17.45 0.31 -9.73
CA ARG A 105 17.16 1.48 -8.89
C ARG A 105 17.53 1.20 -7.44
N VAL A 106 17.90 2.27 -6.74
CA VAL A 106 18.08 2.32 -5.30
C VAL A 106 16.87 2.96 -4.63
N LEU A 107 16.68 2.72 -3.34
CA LEU A 107 15.73 3.46 -2.52
C LEU A 107 16.23 4.89 -2.33
N SER A 108 15.32 5.84 -2.17
CA SER A 108 15.69 7.25 -2.01
C SER A 108 14.71 8.06 -1.18
N SER A 109 13.67 7.45 -0.62
CA SER A 109 12.72 8.18 0.23
C SER A 109 13.10 8.08 1.71
N TYR A 110 12.82 9.14 2.47
CA TYR A 110 12.92 9.12 3.93
C TYR A 110 12.16 7.95 4.55
N ASP A 111 10.92 7.70 4.12
CA ASP A 111 10.07 6.62 4.63
C ASP A 111 10.65 5.22 4.31
N ASP A 112 11.43 5.10 3.23
CA ASP A 112 12.09 3.85 2.85
C ASP A 112 13.16 3.47 3.88
N PHE A 113 13.95 4.44 4.32
CA PHE A 113 15.04 4.20 5.27
C PHE A 113 14.55 4.16 6.71
N SER A 114 13.52 4.95 7.04
CA SER A 114 13.01 5.03 8.39
C SER A 114 12.16 3.82 8.78
N HIS A 115 11.45 3.21 7.81
CA HIS A 115 10.66 2.02 8.06
C HIS A 115 10.64 0.98 6.93
N TRP A 116 10.16 1.32 5.72
CA TRP A 116 9.68 0.32 4.76
C TRP A 116 10.78 -0.58 4.17
N GLY A 117 11.90 0.01 3.79
CA GLY A 117 13.06 -0.70 3.27
C GLY A 117 13.83 -1.39 4.39
N VAL A 118 13.99 -0.73 5.53
CA VAL A 118 14.77 -1.26 6.66
C VAL A 118 14.16 -2.53 7.26
N ILE A 119 12.84 -2.59 7.42
CA ILE A 119 12.16 -3.81 7.89
C ILE A 119 12.33 -4.97 6.89
N VAL A 120 12.20 -4.71 5.59
CA VAL A 120 12.39 -5.72 4.54
C VAL A 120 13.83 -6.22 4.53
N LYS A 121 14.81 -5.31 4.59
CA LYS A 121 16.23 -5.65 4.61
C LYS A 121 16.56 -6.53 5.81
N GLY A 122 16.04 -6.18 6.99
CA GLY A 122 16.17 -6.98 8.21
C GLY A 122 15.54 -8.36 8.08
N MET A 123 14.29 -8.45 7.62
CA MET A 123 13.63 -9.74 7.40
C MET A 123 14.39 -10.64 6.41
N LEU A 124 14.91 -10.08 5.32
CA LEU A 124 15.69 -10.82 4.32
C LEU A 124 17.02 -11.36 4.88
N ARG A 125 17.63 -10.65 5.82
CA ARG A 125 18.88 -11.04 6.46
C ARG A 125 18.66 -12.07 7.56
N ASP A 126 17.70 -11.79 8.45
CA ASP A 126 17.52 -12.54 9.70
C ASP A 126 16.49 -13.69 9.55
N ASN A 127 15.72 -13.72 8.45
CA ASN A 127 14.62 -14.67 8.22
C ASN A 127 13.62 -14.73 9.39
N ASN A 128 13.45 -13.62 10.08
CA ASN A 128 12.54 -13.46 11.20
C ASN A 128 11.91 -12.07 11.20
N PHE A 129 10.82 -11.90 11.94
CA PHE A 129 10.34 -10.55 12.21
C PHE A 129 11.30 -9.79 13.13
N PRO A 130 11.37 -8.46 12.99
CA PRO A 130 12.25 -7.65 13.81
C PRO A 130 11.92 -7.80 15.29
N THR A 131 12.96 -7.73 16.11
CA THR A 131 12.89 -7.74 17.58
C THR A 131 13.72 -6.59 18.16
N SER A 132 13.78 -6.47 19.48
CA SER A 132 14.66 -5.50 20.18
C SER A 132 16.14 -5.62 19.81
N ALA A 133 16.60 -6.76 19.28
CA ALA A 133 17.95 -6.90 18.73
C ALA A 133 18.19 -6.04 17.48
N ASN A 134 17.13 -5.62 16.78
CA ASN A 134 17.17 -4.75 15.62
C ASN A 134 17.03 -3.27 16.03
N SER A 135 18.03 -2.75 16.76
CA SER A 135 18.03 -1.39 17.33
C SER A 135 17.94 -0.24 16.30
N PHE A 136 18.20 -0.53 15.03
CA PHE A 136 18.09 0.41 13.92
C PHE A 136 16.65 0.63 13.41
N LEU A 137 15.67 -0.19 13.85
CA LEU A 137 14.26 -0.05 13.45
C LEU A 137 13.49 0.88 14.41
N THR A 138 13.04 2.02 13.90
CA THR A 138 12.37 3.06 14.71
C THR A 138 10.86 2.86 14.84
N PHE A 139 10.17 2.45 13.77
CA PHE A 139 8.70 2.28 13.74
C PHE A 139 8.29 0.83 14.02
N GLN A 140 8.48 0.39 15.26
CA GLN A 140 8.36 -1.01 15.67
C GLN A 140 6.93 -1.56 15.68
N SER A 141 5.93 -0.68 15.81
CA SER A 141 4.51 -1.07 15.88
C SER A 141 3.79 -1.09 14.54
N TYR A 142 4.44 -0.70 13.45
CA TYR A 142 3.82 -0.69 12.12
C TYR A 142 3.57 -2.12 11.62
N PRO A 143 2.34 -2.42 11.15
CA PRO A 143 2.02 -3.73 10.60
C PRO A 143 2.93 -4.10 9.41
N PRO A 144 3.46 -5.33 9.32
CA PRO A 144 4.52 -5.68 8.36
C PRO A 144 3.99 -6.30 7.06
N GLY A 145 2.72 -6.12 6.69
CA GLY A 145 2.07 -6.81 5.57
C GLY A 145 2.71 -6.48 4.21
N SER A 146 2.94 -5.21 3.91
CA SER A 146 3.68 -4.80 2.71
C SER A 146 5.09 -5.42 2.69
N ALA A 147 5.76 -5.42 3.84
CA ALA A 147 7.08 -6.04 4.01
C ALA A 147 7.04 -7.56 3.81
N CYS A 148 5.99 -8.25 4.26
CA CYS A 148 5.79 -9.69 4.04
C CYS A 148 5.68 -10.02 2.54
N TRP A 149 4.94 -9.21 1.79
CA TRP A 149 4.85 -9.36 0.35
C TRP A 149 6.19 -9.08 -0.34
N ILE A 150 6.86 -7.98 0.03
CA ILE A 150 8.16 -7.63 -0.55
C ILE A 150 9.19 -8.71 -0.22
N TYR A 151 9.18 -9.24 1.00
CA TYR A 151 10.02 -10.36 1.43
C TYR A 151 9.75 -11.60 0.57
N PHE A 152 8.48 -11.99 0.37
CA PHE A 152 8.12 -13.13 -0.49
C PHE A 152 8.75 -13.03 -1.89
N VAL A 153 8.59 -11.87 -2.55
CA VAL A 153 9.14 -11.64 -3.88
C VAL A 153 10.68 -11.59 -3.85
N SER A 154 11.26 -10.89 -2.88
CA SER A 154 12.70 -10.64 -2.82
C SER A 154 13.51 -11.84 -2.35
N ARG A 155 12.93 -12.75 -1.55
CA ARG A 155 13.55 -14.06 -1.27
C ARG A 155 13.71 -14.90 -2.53
N ILE A 156 12.82 -14.75 -3.52
CA ILE A 156 12.88 -15.48 -4.78
C ILE A 156 13.82 -14.79 -5.77
N LEU A 157 13.71 -13.46 -5.92
CA LEU A 157 14.46 -12.71 -6.93
C LEU A 157 15.88 -12.33 -6.47
N GLY A 158 16.05 -11.97 -5.20
CA GLY A 158 17.30 -11.53 -4.59
C GLY A 158 17.12 -10.29 -3.72
N MET A 159 18.17 -9.93 -2.98
CA MET A 159 18.20 -8.78 -2.09
C MET A 159 18.72 -7.54 -2.82
N LYS A 160 17.90 -6.97 -3.71
CA LYS A 160 18.18 -5.69 -4.37
C LYS A 160 17.02 -4.72 -4.12
N GLU A 161 17.35 -3.48 -3.81
CA GLU A 161 16.39 -2.39 -3.56
C GLU A 161 15.36 -2.22 -4.69
N GLY A 162 15.83 -2.30 -5.94
CA GLY A 162 14.97 -2.32 -7.12
C GLY A 162 13.89 -3.41 -7.14
N TYR A 163 14.16 -4.58 -6.56
CA TYR A 163 13.15 -5.64 -6.45
C TYR A 163 12.11 -5.34 -5.36
N PHE A 164 12.46 -4.51 -4.37
CA PHE A 164 11.53 -4.06 -3.35
C PHE A 164 10.50 -3.11 -3.96
N LEU A 165 10.98 -2.14 -4.75
CA LEU A 165 10.14 -1.22 -5.51
C LEU A 165 9.21 -1.96 -6.49
N PHE A 166 9.77 -2.91 -7.25
CA PHE A 166 8.98 -3.77 -8.14
C PHE A 166 7.88 -4.54 -7.39
N ALA A 167 8.21 -5.18 -6.26
CA ALA A 167 7.24 -5.92 -5.47
C ALA A 167 6.13 -5.00 -4.94
N ASN A 168 6.48 -3.84 -4.37
CA ASN A 168 5.52 -2.87 -3.85
C ASN A 168 4.55 -2.38 -4.93
N ALA A 169 5.08 -2.07 -6.12
CA ALA A 169 4.29 -1.64 -7.26
C ALA A 169 3.32 -2.74 -7.73
N MET A 170 3.81 -3.99 -7.86
CA MET A 170 2.98 -5.12 -8.29
C MET A 170 1.87 -5.45 -7.31
N LEU A 171 2.08 -5.27 -6.01
CA LEU A 171 1.03 -5.42 -4.99
C LEU A 171 -0.08 -4.40 -5.19
N THR A 172 0.29 -3.13 -5.36
CA THR A 172 -0.67 -2.05 -5.62
C THR A 172 -1.46 -2.29 -6.89
N LEU A 173 -0.79 -2.65 -8.00
CA LEU A 173 -1.46 -2.94 -9.25
C LEU A 173 -2.36 -4.17 -9.19
N ALA A 174 -1.99 -5.20 -8.41
CA ALA A 174 -2.84 -6.38 -8.18
C ALA A 174 -4.15 -5.99 -7.47
N TYR A 175 -4.13 -5.02 -6.56
CA TYR A 175 -5.37 -4.47 -5.98
C TYR A 175 -6.16 -3.64 -7.00
N LEU A 176 -5.49 -2.78 -7.79
CA LEU A 176 -6.15 -1.95 -8.81
C LEU A 176 -6.71 -2.77 -9.98
N SER A 177 -6.25 -4.01 -10.19
CA SER A 177 -6.81 -4.90 -11.22
C SER A 177 -8.30 -5.19 -11.00
N THR A 178 -8.80 -5.04 -9.76
CA THR A 178 -10.22 -5.24 -9.41
C THR A 178 -11.16 -4.30 -10.16
N LEU A 179 -10.71 -3.10 -10.56
CA LEU A 179 -11.46 -2.12 -11.34
C LEU A 179 -11.94 -2.69 -12.68
N PHE A 180 -11.15 -3.55 -13.31
CA PHE A 180 -11.49 -4.17 -14.60
C PHE A 180 -12.67 -5.15 -14.50
N GLY A 181 -13.00 -5.63 -13.28
CA GLY A 181 -14.07 -6.61 -13.04
C GLY A 181 -15.49 -6.13 -13.38
N PHE A 182 -15.64 -4.83 -13.62
CA PHE A 182 -16.91 -4.17 -13.95
C PHE A 182 -17.06 -3.84 -15.44
N TYR A 183 -16.02 -4.02 -16.27
CA TYR A 183 -15.99 -3.51 -17.65
C TYR A 183 -16.08 -4.56 -18.77
N GLY A 184 -16.01 -5.86 -18.45
CA GLY A 184 -16.32 -6.97 -19.38
C GLY A 184 -15.49 -7.07 -20.67
N LYS A 185 -15.66 -8.17 -21.43
CA LYS A 185 -15.09 -8.32 -22.78
C LYS A 185 -15.93 -7.50 -23.77
N ARG A 186 -15.71 -6.19 -23.80
CA ARG A 186 -16.39 -5.27 -24.71
C ARG A 186 -15.35 -4.57 -25.59
N ARG A 187 -15.82 -3.72 -26.51
CA ARG A 187 -14.97 -2.87 -27.36
C ARG A 187 -13.88 -2.18 -26.53
N TRP A 188 -12.69 -2.02 -27.12
CA TRP A 188 -11.47 -1.55 -26.46
C TRP A 188 -11.68 -0.30 -25.59
N TYR A 189 -12.55 0.63 -26.02
CA TYR A 189 -12.80 1.88 -25.29
C TYR A 189 -13.48 1.69 -23.91
N HIS A 190 -14.07 0.52 -23.62
CA HIS A 190 -14.56 0.21 -22.28
C HIS A 190 -13.43 0.05 -21.26
N LEU A 191 -12.20 -0.18 -21.73
CA LEU A 191 -11.03 -0.36 -20.87
C LEU A 191 -10.34 0.96 -20.52
N ILE A 192 -10.71 2.08 -21.15
CA ILE A 192 -10.09 3.40 -20.90
C ILE A 192 -10.23 3.80 -19.44
N LEU A 193 -11.44 3.71 -18.87
CA LEU A 193 -11.69 4.11 -17.47
C LEU A 193 -10.91 3.28 -16.46
N PRO A 194 -10.99 1.93 -16.44
CA PRO A 194 -10.22 1.14 -15.48
C PRO A 194 -8.70 1.24 -15.72
N LEU A 195 -8.23 1.39 -16.97
CA LEU A 195 -6.81 1.55 -17.28
C LEU A 195 -6.27 2.91 -16.80
N ALA A 196 -6.92 4.01 -17.22
CA ALA A 196 -6.54 5.35 -16.79
C ALA A 196 -6.66 5.49 -15.26
N GLY A 197 -7.70 4.91 -14.68
CA GLY A 197 -7.90 4.89 -13.23
C GLY A 197 -6.79 4.15 -12.50
N ALA A 198 -6.42 2.94 -12.94
CA ALA A 198 -5.32 2.21 -12.33
C ALA A 198 -3.99 2.98 -12.40
N ILE A 199 -3.69 3.62 -13.53
CA ILE A 199 -2.46 4.42 -13.69
C ILE A 199 -2.50 5.66 -12.76
N LEU A 200 -3.56 6.46 -12.83
CA LEU A 200 -3.68 7.70 -12.06
C LEU A 200 -3.73 7.44 -10.54
N LEU A 201 -4.41 6.37 -10.11
CA LEU A 201 -4.45 5.99 -8.69
C LEU A 201 -3.11 5.48 -8.19
N TYR A 202 -2.36 4.73 -9.00
CA TYR A 202 -1.02 4.27 -8.66
C TYR A 202 -0.04 5.43 -8.47
N THR A 203 -0.16 6.48 -9.28
CA THR A 203 0.73 7.66 -9.23
C THR A 203 0.16 8.82 -8.43
N ASN A 204 -0.87 8.59 -7.60
CA ASN A 204 -1.56 9.67 -6.89
C ASN A 204 -0.79 10.09 -5.63
N ALA A 205 -0.44 11.38 -5.54
CA ALA A 205 0.11 12.11 -4.38
C ALA A 205 1.44 11.63 -3.79
N ILE A 206 1.84 10.37 -4.01
CA ILE A 206 3.09 9.77 -3.55
C ILE A 206 3.96 9.42 -4.74
N ASP A 207 5.28 9.51 -4.54
CA ASP A 207 6.27 9.08 -5.53
C ASP A 207 6.12 7.57 -5.81
N PRO A 208 5.83 7.17 -7.05
CA PRO A 208 5.69 5.76 -7.40
C PRO A 208 7.03 5.00 -7.42
N ASN A 209 8.16 5.66 -7.15
CA ASN A 209 9.50 5.09 -7.01
C ASN A 209 9.93 4.92 -5.54
N CYS A 210 9.01 4.98 -4.57
CA CYS A 210 9.28 4.63 -3.18
C CYS A 210 8.43 3.44 -2.69
N LEU A 211 8.71 2.98 -1.46
CA LEU A 211 7.95 1.93 -0.78
C LEU A 211 6.75 2.47 0.02
N GLY A 212 6.41 3.74 -0.19
CA GLY A 212 5.24 4.37 0.42
C GLY A 212 3.96 3.58 0.15
N VAL A 213 3.11 3.47 1.18
CA VAL A 213 1.98 2.53 1.17
C VAL A 213 0.61 3.19 1.07
N ASP A 214 0.49 4.52 1.03
CA ASP A 214 -0.81 5.18 1.14
C ASP A 214 -1.70 4.89 -0.10
N ALA A 215 -1.15 4.96 -1.32
CA ALA A 215 -1.86 4.54 -2.54
C ALA A 215 -2.21 3.04 -2.52
N MET A 216 -1.28 2.21 -2.01
CA MET A 216 -1.50 0.77 -1.85
C MET A 216 -2.62 0.47 -0.84
N LEU A 217 -2.70 1.23 0.24
CA LEU A 217 -3.70 1.07 1.29
C LEU A 217 -5.10 1.39 0.76
N ALA A 218 -5.23 2.52 0.05
CA ALA A 218 -6.47 2.89 -0.62
C ALA A 218 -6.89 1.85 -1.67
N ALA A 219 -5.93 1.35 -2.46
CA ALA A 219 -6.18 0.29 -3.44
C ALA A 219 -6.61 -1.03 -2.78
N ALA A 220 -5.98 -1.44 -1.68
CA ALA A 220 -6.34 -2.65 -0.93
C ALA A 220 -7.75 -2.56 -0.34
N GLY A 221 -8.08 -1.43 0.30
CA GLY A 221 -9.42 -1.17 0.82
C GLY A 221 -10.49 -1.14 -0.28
N LEU A 222 -10.19 -0.48 -1.40
CA LEU A 222 -11.04 -0.48 -2.59
C LEU A 222 -11.24 -1.91 -3.12
N ALA A 223 -10.17 -2.68 -3.28
CA ALA A 223 -10.23 -4.05 -3.77
C ALA A 223 -11.12 -4.93 -2.88
N ALA A 224 -11.01 -4.80 -1.56
CA ALA A 224 -11.86 -5.52 -0.60
C ALA A 224 -13.34 -5.16 -0.79
N VAL A 225 -13.68 -3.87 -0.82
CA VAL A 225 -15.05 -3.38 -1.04
C VAL A 225 -15.61 -3.86 -2.39
N LEU A 226 -14.84 -3.76 -3.47
CA LEU A 226 -15.26 -4.20 -4.80
C LEU A 226 -15.40 -5.73 -4.89
N ALA A 227 -14.58 -6.49 -4.18
CA ALA A 227 -14.70 -7.95 -4.10
C ALA A 227 -15.96 -8.35 -3.31
N ILE A 228 -16.26 -7.66 -2.20
CA ILE A 228 -17.49 -7.86 -1.43
C ILE A 228 -18.71 -7.57 -2.29
N TYR A 229 -18.74 -6.41 -2.95
CA TYR A 229 -19.86 -6.02 -3.82
C TYR A 229 -20.11 -7.03 -4.96
N GLN A 230 -19.04 -7.57 -5.56
CA GLN A 230 -19.18 -8.58 -6.63
C GLN A 230 -19.65 -9.95 -6.15
N ASN A 231 -19.57 -10.23 -4.83
CA ASN A 231 -20.02 -11.47 -4.22
C ASN A 231 -21.21 -11.26 -3.27
N LYS A 232 -21.90 -10.11 -3.39
CA LYS A 232 -23.00 -9.68 -2.50
C LYS A 232 -24.21 -10.62 -2.46
N ASP A 233 -24.40 -11.44 -3.49
CA ASP A 233 -25.56 -12.36 -3.57
C ASP A 233 -25.34 -13.64 -2.75
N ALA A 234 -24.08 -13.97 -2.44
CA ALA A 234 -23.73 -15.17 -1.67
C ALA A 234 -22.57 -14.93 -0.66
N PRO A 235 -22.60 -13.87 0.18
CA PRO A 235 -21.51 -13.51 1.06
C PRO A 235 -21.16 -14.63 2.05
N ALA A 236 -22.16 -15.34 2.60
CA ALA A 236 -21.90 -16.44 3.54
C ALA A 236 -21.08 -17.59 2.94
N ALA A 237 -21.29 -17.90 1.66
CA ALA A 237 -20.54 -18.95 0.96
C ALA A 237 -19.13 -18.50 0.52
N ARG A 238 -18.89 -17.18 0.48
CA ARG A 238 -17.66 -16.58 -0.05
C ARG A 238 -16.77 -15.97 1.01
N ILE A 239 -17.24 -15.84 2.25
CA ILE A 239 -16.54 -15.10 3.30
C ILE A 239 -15.10 -15.57 3.52
N TRP A 240 -14.87 -16.88 3.57
CA TRP A 240 -13.53 -17.45 3.77
C TRP A 240 -12.54 -17.08 2.66
N LEU A 241 -13.03 -16.95 1.43
CA LEU A 241 -12.21 -16.46 0.31
C LEU A 241 -11.98 -14.95 0.38
N MET A 242 -12.82 -14.19 1.06
CA MET A 242 -12.72 -12.72 1.11
C MET A 242 -11.91 -12.23 2.32
N LEU A 243 -11.80 -13.03 3.38
CA LEU A 243 -11.08 -12.68 4.60
C LEU A 243 -9.64 -12.19 4.36
N PRO A 244 -8.82 -12.78 3.46
CA PRO A 244 -7.49 -12.25 3.20
C PRO A 244 -7.51 -10.80 2.71
N MET A 245 -8.43 -10.46 1.79
CA MET A 245 -8.57 -9.09 1.29
C MET A 245 -9.11 -8.13 2.35
N ILE A 246 -9.99 -8.61 3.25
CA ILE A 246 -10.49 -7.81 4.38
C ILE A 246 -9.38 -7.53 5.39
N CYS A 247 -8.48 -8.48 5.65
CA CYS A 247 -7.36 -8.30 6.58
C CYS A 247 -6.20 -7.51 5.99
N ALA A 248 -6.05 -7.46 4.66
CA ALA A 248 -4.89 -6.84 4.02
C ALA A 248 -4.70 -5.36 4.40
N PRO A 249 -5.72 -4.48 4.44
CA PRO A 249 -5.52 -3.10 4.90
C PRO A 249 -4.98 -3.01 6.33
N LEU A 250 -5.45 -3.85 7.27
CA LEU A 250 -4.92 -3.89 8.65
C LEU A 250 -3.43 -4.20 8.67
N LEU A 251 -2.97 -5.06 7.77
CA LEU A 251 -1.58 -5.49 7.70
C LEU A 251 -0.68 -4.50 6.96
N ILE A 252 -1.23 -3.58 6.16
CA ILE A 252 -0.43 -2.61 5.39
C ILE A 252 -0.01 -1.42 6.26
N LYS A 253 -0.95 -0.84 7.02
CA LYS A 253 -0.73 0.36 7.85
C LYS A 253 -1.85 0.48 8.88
N ASN A 254 -1.57 1.10 10.03
CA ASN A 254 -2.56 1.30 11.09
C ASN A 254 -3.83 2.04 10.62
N SER A 255 -3.72 2.99 9.68
CA SER A 255 -4.88 3.67 9.08
C SER A 255 -5.79 2.75 8.26
N GLY A 256 -5.34 1.54 7.93
CA GLY A 256 -6.13 0.49 7.27
C GLY A 256 -7.27 -0.08 8.10
N ILE A 257 -7.31 0.22 9.41
CA ILE A 257 -8.45 -0.08 10.27
C ILE A 257 -9.74 0.51 9.68
N PHE A 258 -9.70 1.72 9.13
CA PHE A 258 -10.86 2.35 8.50
C PHE A 258 -11.43 1.49 7.36
N PHE A 259 -10.59 1.10 6.39
CA PHE A 259 -11.02 0.31 5.23
C PHE A 259 -11.48 -1.10 5.62
N THR A 260 -10.89 -1.65 6.67
CA THR A 260 -11.27 -2.96 7.23
C THR A 260 -12.66 -2.89 7.86
N LEU A 261 -12.90 -1.90 8.72
CA LEU A 261 -14.21 -1.69 9.35
C LEU A 261 -15.31 -1.44 8.31
N LEU A 262 -15.01 -0.65 7.27
CA LEU A 262 -15.91 -0.45 6.13
C LEU A 262 -16.25 -1.77 5.43
N SER A 263 -15.23 -2.60 5.17
CA SER A 263 -15.40 -3.92 4.56
C SER A 263 -16.22 -4.86 5.45
N MET A 264 -15.98 -4.85 6.76
CA MET A 264 -16.74 -5.63 7.74
C MET A 264 -18.21 -5.21 7.76
N ALA A 265 -18.49 -3.90 7.84
CA ALA A 265 -19.86 -3.36 7.83
C ALA A 265 -20.60 -3.76 6.54
N LEU A 266 -19.93 -3.70 5.39
CA LEU A 266 -20.52 -4.07 4.11
C LEU A 266 -20.85 -5.57 4.03
N VAL A 267 -19.97 -6.44 4.54
CA VAL A 267 -20.24 -7.88 4.64
C VAL A 267 -21.43 -8.16 5.55
N LEU A 268 -21.47 -7.55 6.74
CA LEU A 268 -22.57 -7.73 7.69
C LEU A 268 -23.91 -7.28 7.10
N TYR A 269 -23.93 -6.17 6.36
CA TYR A 269 -25.10 -5.71 5.63
C TYR A 269 -25.57 -6.73 4.57
N TYR A 270 -24.68 -7.24 3.71
CA TYR A 270 -25.09 -8.23 2.71
C TYR A 270 -25.48 -9.58 3.34
N LEU A 271 -24.89 -9.96 4.47
CA LEU A 271 -25.30 -11.14 5.23
C LEU A 271 -26.73 -10.99 5.80
N SER A 272 -27.09 -9.79 6.28
CA SER A 272 -28.46 -9.55 6.76
C SER A 272 -29.48 -9.65 5.62
N GLU A 273 -29.14 -9.12 4.45
CA GLU A 273 -29.99 -9.17 3.25
C GLU A 273 -30.08 -10.56 2.59
N GLN A 274 -29.10 -11.44 2.80
CA GLN A 274 -29.04 -12.74 2.12
C GLN A 274 -30.11 -13.72 2.63
N LYS A 275 -31.27 -13.80 1.98
CA LYS A 275 -32.36 -14.72 2.40
C LYS A 275 -32.04 -16.21 2.20
N SER A 276 -31.14 -16.55 1.29
CA SER A 276 -30.82 -17.93 0.90
C SER A 276 -29.93 -18.70 1.86
N ALA A 277 -29.22 -18.02 2.77
CA ALA A 277 -28.30 -18.66 3.71
C ALA A 277 -29.00 -19.10 5.00
N THR A 278 -28.61 -20.26 5.54
CA THR A 278 -29.09 -20.72 6.86
C THR A 278 -28.62 -19.77 7.96
N ARG A 279 -29.39 -19.70 9.06
CA ARG A 279 -29.06 -18.86 10.22
C ARG A 279 -27.66 -19.18 10.77
N ALA A 280 -27.29 -20.46 10.83
CA ALA A 280 -25.97 -20.90 11.28
C ALA A 280 -24.86 -20.38 10.34
N ALA A 281 -25.01 -20.50 9.02
CA ALA A 281 -24.02 -20.01 8.06
C ALA A 281 -23.83 -18.49 8.17
N LYS A 282 -24.91 -17.73 8.38
CA LYS A 282 -24.85 -16.28 8.62
C LYS A 282 -24.07 -15.94 9.89
N TRP A 283 -24.37 -16.61 11.01
CA TRP A 283 -23.66 -16.38 12.27
C TRP A 283 -22.19 -16.73 12.20
N ILE A 284 -21.85 -17.88 11.60
CA ILE A 284 -20.45 -18.27 11.39
C ILE A 284 -19.73 -17.24 10.52
N SER A 285 -20.37 -16.76 9.45
CA SER A 285 -19.78 -15.75 8.57
C SER A 285 -19.61 -14.39 9.25
N ALA A 286 -20.61 -13.97 10.04
CA ALA A 286 -20.56 -12.75 10.82
C ALA A 286 -19.49 -12.82 11.93
N ALA A 287 -19.37 -13.97 12.60
CA ALA A 287 -18.31 -14.21 13.56
C ALA A 287 -16.94 -14.21 12.88
N ALA A 288 -16.79 -14.88 11.74
CA ALA A 288 -15.53 -14.94 11.00
C ALA A 288 -15.06 -13.55 10.54
N VAL A 289 -15.96 -12.71 10.02
CA VAL A 289 -15.60 -11.36 9.55
C VAL A 289 -15.19 -10.42 10.69
N VAL A 290 -15.60 -10.70 11.93
CA VAL A 290 -15.21 -9.92 13.12
C VAL A 290 -13.96 -10.51 13.78
N ILE A 291 -13.99 -11.81 14.07
CA ILE A 291 -12.97 -12.48 14.87
C ILE A 291 -11.66 -12.58 14.10
N VAL A 292 -11.67 -12.85 12.79
CA VAL A 292 -10.41 -13.06 12.05
C VAL A 292 -9.60 -11.77 11.91
N PRO A 293 -10.14 -10.62 11.46
CA PRO A 293 -9.38 -9.37 11.44
C PRO A 293 -8.93 -8.93 12.84
N LEU A 294 -9.77 -9.13 13.86
CA LEU A 294 -9.42 -8.84 15.25
C LEU A 294 -8.25 -9.73 15.71
N ALA A 295 -8.28 -11.02 15.42
CA ALA A 295 -7.20 -11.95 15.76
C ALA A 295 -5.90 -11.54 15.07
N VAL A 296 -5.93 -11.18 13.78
CA VAL A 296 -4.74 -10.68 13.05
C VAL A 296 -4.16 -9.44 13.74
N LEU A 297 -4.99 -8.48 14.10
CA LEU A 297 -4.56 -7.27 14.82
C LEU A 297 -3.95 -7.61 16.19
N LEU A 298 -4.62 -8.47 16.96
CA LEU A 298 -4.17 -8.85 18.30
C LEU A 298 -2.87 -9.66 18.26
N LEU A 299 -2.70 -10.54 17.28
CA LEU A 299 -1.47 -11.31 17.07
C LEU A 299 -0.29 -10.38 16.75
N TRP A 300 -0.48 -9.38 15.89
CA TRP A 300 0.58 -8.39 15.64
C TRP A 300 0.92 -7.59 16.90
N ARG A 301 -0.09 -7.13 17.63
CA ARG A 301 0.13 -6.41 18.90
C ARG A 301 0.85 -7.29 19.92
N TRP A 302 0.50 -8.56 20.01
CA TRP A 302 1.19 -9.52 20.87
C TRP A 302 2.66 -9.67 20.48
N HIS A 303 2.97 -9.81 19.19
CA HIS A 303 4.36 -9.85 18.70
C HIS A 303 5.14 -8.59 19.09
N VAL A 304 4.54 -7.41 18.91
CA VAL A 304 5.17 -6.14 19.28
C VAL A 304 5.46 -6.08 20.78
N ALA A 305 4.48 -6.49 21.61
CA ALA A 305 4.61 -6.52 23.07
C ALA A 305 5.71 -7.49 23.54
N ALA A 306 5.81 -8.65 22.88
CA ALA A 306 6.79 -9.69 23.22
C ALA A 306 8.20 -9.34 22.73
N SER A 307 8.31 -8.62 21.61
CA SER A 307 9.60 -8.40 20.93
C SER A 307 10.27 -7.07 21.27
N PHE A 308 9.51 -6.07 21.73
CA PHE A 308 10.01 -4.71 21.98
C PHE A 308 9.58 -4.17 23.34
N LEU A 309 10.54 -3.68 24.13
CA LEU A 309 10.29 -3.07 25.44
C LEU A 309 9.44 -1.80 25.36
N SER A 310 9.59 -1.01 24.28
CA SER A 310 8.96 0.30 24.11
C SER A 310 8.11 0.41 22.83
N GLY A 311 7.75 -0.72 22.21
CA GLY A 311 7.11 -0.76 20.89
C GLY A 311 5.77 -0.03 20.80
N PHE A 312 5.04 0.13 21.91
CA PHE A 312 3.79 0.90 21.98
C PHE A 312 3.96 2.39 22.28
N SER A 313 5.19 2.87 22.46
CA SER A 313 5.50 4.28 22.74
C SER A 313 6.21 4.98 21.57
N THR A 314 6.47 4.26 20.48
CA THR A 314 7.09 4.80 19.26
C THR A 314 6.17 5.82 18.57
N LYS A 315 6.76 6.66 17.72
CA LYS A 315 6.00 7.58 16.85
C LYS A 315 4.90 6.81 16.09
N HIS A 316 3.71 7.38 16.06
CA HIS A 316 2.49 6.81 15.46
C HIS A 316 2.02 5.45 16.01
N ALA A 317 2.50 5.02 17.19
CA ALA A 317 1.96 3.84 17.86
C ALA A 317 0.49 4.06 18.25
N MET A 318 -0.37 3.09 17.90
CA MET A 318 -1.79 3.08 18.25
C MET A 318 -2.00 2.58 19.69
N SER A 319 -1.56 3.35 20.67
CA SER A 319 -1.68 3.02 22.10
C SER A 319 -2.25 4.19 22.91
N SER A 320 -2.95 3.87 24.00
CA SER A 320 -3.49 4.89 24.92
C SER A 320 -2.38 5.76 25.50
N GLN A 321 -1.22 5.18 25.82
CA GLN A 321 -0.06 5.90 26.34
C GLN A 321 0.46 6.94 25.34
N ASN A 322 0.63 6.56 24.07
CA ASN A 322 1.10 7.48 23.05
C ASN A 322 0.08 8.58 22.76
N PHE A 323 -1.21 8.25 22.68
CA PHE A 323 -2.26 9.24 22.47
C PHE A 323 -2.35 10.25 23.61
N LEU A 324 -2.27 9.81 24.86
CA LEU A 324 -2.28 10.70 26.03
C LEU A 324 -1.02 11.59 26.07
N LYS A 325 0.14 11.02 25.76
CA LYS A 325 1.40 11.76 25.66
C LYS A 325 1.28 12.89 24.63
N LEU A 326 0.86 12.59 23.40
CA LEU A 326 0.76 13.60 22.35
C LEU A 326 -0.38 14.58 22.61
N TRP A 327 -1.51 14.13 23.16
CA TRP A 327 -2.57 15.03 23.61
C TRP A 327 -2.06 16.06 24.62
N SER A 328 -1.23 15.63 25.59
CA SER A 328 -0.69 16.54 26.61
C SER A 328 0.17 17.67 26.03
N VAL A 329 0.83 17.41 24.90
CA VAL A 329 1.63 18.38 24.14
C VAL A 329 0.74 19.26 23.26
N ASN A 330 -0.26 18.66 22.61
CA ASN A 330 -1.07 19.34 21.59
C ASN A 330 -2.25 20.13 22.17
N GLN A 331 -2.71 19.82 23.38
CA GLN A 331 -3.94 20.38 23.97
C GLN A 331 -3.97 21.92 24.01
N SER A 332 -2.82 22.58 24.19
CA SER A 332 -2.70 24.04 24.17
C SER A 332 -2.87 24.66 22.78
N HIS A 333 -2.73 23.86 21.71
CA HIS A 333 -2.73 24.31 20.32
C HIS A 333 -3.92 23.79 19.50
N VAL A 334 -4.87 23.08 20.13
CA VAL A 334 -5.99 22.41 19.44
C VAL A 334 -6.78 23.34 18.54
N LEU A 335 -7.09 24.56 18.98
CA LEU A 335 -7.88 25.51 18.19
C LEU A 335 -7.17 25.93 16.90
N GLU A 336 -5.86 26.14 16.96
CA GLU A 336 -5.04 26.48 15.81
C GLU A 336 -4.93 25.30 14.84
N MET A 337 -4.65 24.11 15.36
CA MET A 337 -4.59 22.88 14.56
C MET A 337 -5.92 22.61 13.86
N LEU A 338 -7.04 22.68 14.59
CA LEU A 338 -8.37 22.49 14.03
C LEU A 338 -8.69 23.54 12.97
N ARG A 339 -8.35 24.82 13.20
CA ARG A 339 -8.54 25.87 12.19
C ARG A 339 -7.79 25.56 10.90
N ILE A 340 -6.52 25.18 11.00
CA ILE A 340 -5.69 24.82 9.82
C ILE A 340 -6.30 23.62 9.10
N ILE A 341 -6.64 22.55 9.82
CA ILE A 341 -7.21 21.34 9.22
C ILE A 341 -8.57 21.63 8.56
N LEU A 342 -9.46 22.37 9.21
CA LEU A 342 -10.77 22.73 8.65
C LEU A 342 -10.63 23.57 7.38
N LEU A 343 -9.70 24.52 7.34
CA LEU A 343 -9.40 25.29 6.14
C LEU A 343 -8.90 24.39 5.00
N ARG A 344 -8.09 23.36 5.30
CA ARG A 344 -7.65 22.38 4.31
C ARG A 344 -8.78 21.46 3.82
N ILE A 345 -9.72 21.10 4.70
CA ILE A 345 -10.88 20.25 4.35
C ILE A 345 -11.80 20.97 3.36
N ILE A 346 -12.03 22.27 3.54
CA ILE A 346 -12.95 23.04 2.69
C ILE A 346 -12.28 23.62 1.44
N ASP A 347 -10.96 23.76 1.43
CA ASP A 347 -10.20 24.26 0.30
C ASP A 347 -10.20 23.24 -0.86
N PRO A 348 -10.82 23.53 -2.01
CA PRO A 348 -10.85 22.62 -3.16
C PRO A 348 -9.47 22.34 -3.76
N GLY A 349 -8.47 23.22 -3.53
CA GLY A 349 -7.09 22.98 -3.94
C GLY A 349 -6.41 21.90 -3.11
N SER A 350 -6.72 21.82 -1.82
CA SER A 350 -6.17 20.84 -0.88
C SER A 350 -7.03 19.56 -0.78
N ASN A 351 -8.36 19.67 -0.91
CA ASN A 351 -9.32 18.58 -0.76
C ASN A 351 -10.21 18.39 -2.00
N HIS A 352 -9.89 17.39 -2.81
CA HIS A 352 -10.68 17.02 -3.98
C HIS A 352 -11.92 16.16 -3.65
N THR A 353 -12.13 15.77 -2.40
CA THR A 353 -13.25 14.89 -1.99
C THR A 353 -14.61 15.53 -2.28
N ILE A 354 -14.75 16.84 -2.06
CA ILE A 354 -15.99 17.58 -2.38
C ILE A 354 -16.30 17.51 -3.88
N LEU A 355 -15.28 17.64 -4.73
CA LEU A 355 -15.43 17.53 -6.18
C LEU A 355 -15.87 16.13 -6.60
N VAL A 356 -15.30 15.08 -5.99
CA VAL A 356 -15.70 13.69 -6.27
C VAL A 356 -17.15 13.43 -5.85
N LEU A 357 -17.54 13.83 -4.64
CA LEU A 357 -18.92 13.66 -4.14
C LEU A 357 -19.92 14.48 -4.97
N GLY A 358 -19.61 15.74 -5.29
CA GLY A 358 -20.42 16.56 -6.18
C GLY A 358 -20.55 15.96 -7.57
N GLY A 359 -19.47 15.38 -8.10
CA GLY A 359 -19.46 14.64 -9.36
C GLY A 359 -20.35 13.40 -9.34
N PHE A 360 -20.36 12.64 -8.25
CA PHE A 360 -21.31 11.53 -8.05
C PHE A 360 -22.75 12.02 -8.09
N VAL A 361 -23.07 13.09 -7.36
CA VAL A 361 -24.41 13.69 -7.34
C VAL A 361 -24.81 14.13 -8.75
N ALA A 362 -23.93 14.78 -9.50
CA ALA A 362 -24.20 15.22 -10.87
C ALA A 362 -24.49 14.05 -11.82
N LEU A 363 -23.68 12.98 -11.78
CA LEU A 363 -23.87 11.81 -12.63
C LEU A 363 -25.13 11.01 -12.24
N ALA A 364 -25.42 10.87 -10.95
CA ALA A 364 -26.64 10.24 -10.48
C ALA A 364 -27.89 11.05 -10.86
N SER A 365 -27.81 12.39 -10.82
CA SER A 365 -28.90 13.29 -11.24
C SER A 365 -29.14 13.21 -12.74
N ALA A 366 -28.07 13.16 -13.55
CA ALA A 366 -28.17 12.95 -14.99
C ALA A 366 -28.84 11.61 -15.32
N GLU A 367 -28.48 10.52 -14.62
CA GLU A 367 -29.19 9.23 -14.74
C GLU A 367 -30.67 9.37 -14.35
N ALA A 368 -30.97 10.04 -13.23
CA ALA A 368 -32.33 10.20 -12.74
C ALA A 368 -33.24 10.92 -13.74
N ILE A 369 -32.74 11.99 -14.36
CA ILE A 369 -33.46 12.78 -15.37
C ILE A 369 -33.69 11.95 -16.65
N LEU A 370 -32.66 11.24 -17.12
CA LEU A 370 -32.69 10.54 -18.40
C LEU A 370 -33.41 9.18 -18.33
N ARG A 371 -33.29 8.46 -17.22
CA ARG A 371 -33.82 7.10 -17.06
C ARG A 371 -35.16 7.06 -16.32
N ARG A 372 -35.43 8.06 -15.48
CA ARG A 372 -36.66 8.17 -14.65
C ARG A 372 -37.00 6.90 -13.86
N ASN A 373 -35.99 6.12 -13.47
CA ASN A 373 -36.17 4.88 -12.72
C ASN A 373 -36.05 5.15 -11.22
N LYS A 374 -37.18 5.10 -10.51
CA LYS A 374 -37.25 5.38 -9.06
C LYS A 374 -36.36 4.46 -8.22
N GLU A 375 -36.26 3.18 -8.57
CA GLU A 375 -35.43 2.23 -7.83
C GLU A 375 -33.94 2.50 -8.03
N ALA A 376 -33.53 2.76 -9.28
CA ALA A 376 -32.16 3.16 -9.57
C ALA A 376 -31.78 4.46 -8.85
N ASN A 377 -32.69 5.43 -8.78
CA ASN A 377 -32.49 6.69 -8.07
C ASN A 377 -32.35 6.48 -6.56
N ARG A 378 -33.16 5.60 -5.96
CA ARG A 378 -33.06 5.24 -4.54
C ARG A 378 -31.72 4.59 -4.22
N GLN A 379 -31.27 3.67 -5.07
CA GLN A 379 -29.96 3.02 -4.92
C GLN A 379 -28.81 4.04 -5.04
N ASN A 380 -28.88 4.95 -6.01
CA ASN A 380 -27.89 6.02 -6.17
C ASN A 380 -27.86 6.95 -4.96
N MET A 381 -29.02 7.35 -4.43
CA MET A 381 -29.12 8.19 -3.24
C MET A 381 -28.53 7.51 -2.01
N THR A 382 -28.82 6.21 -1.84
CA THR A 382 -28.26 5.41 -0.75
C THR A 382 -26.74 5.34 -0.86
N LEU A 383 -26.20 5.11 -2.06
CA LEU A 383 -24.76 5.12 -2.29
C LEU A 383 -24.13 6.48 -1.95
N ILE A 384 -24.71 7.59 -2.42
CA ILE A 384 -24.21 8.94 -2.13
C ILE A 384 -24.19 9.22 -0.63
N LEU A 385 -25.26 8.87 0.09
CA LEU A 385 -25.32 9.04 1.54
C LEU A 385 -24.24 8.22 2.25
N LEU A 386 -24.05 6.95 1.84
CA LEU A 386 -23.00 6.10 2.38
C LEU A 386 -21.61 6.67 2.12
N LEU A 387 -21.35 7.19 0.92
CA LEU A 387 -20.07 7.82 0.59
C LEU A 387 -19.84 9.10 1.40
N ALA A 388 -20.87 9.93 1.60
CA ALA A 388 -20.77 11.11 2.46
C ALA A 388 -20.45 10.74 3.93
N VAL A 389 -21.11 9.70 4.47
CA VAL A 389 -20.80 9.18 5.81
C VAL A 389 -19.39 8.61 5.87
N CYS A 390 -18.95 7.86 4.85
CA CYS A 390 -17.59 7.33 4.77
C CYS A 390 -16.55 8.46 4.76
N THR A 391 -16.78 9.51 3.97
CA THR A 391 -15.93 10.70 3.93
C THR A 391 -15.86 11.36 5.30
N LEU A 392 -17.00 11.62 5.95
CA LEU A 392 -17.03 12.24 7.26
C LEU A 392 -16.22 11.44 8.29
N LEU A 393 -16.42 10.12 8.34
CA LEU A 393 -15.69 9.25 9.27
C LEU A 393 -14.18 9.22 8.99
N TYR A 394 -13.78 9.27 7.72
CA TYR A 394 -12.37 9.30 7.34
C TYR A 394 -11.70 10.63 7.73
N GLU A 395 -12.36 11.76 7.45
CA GLU A 395 -11.87 13.10 7.81
C GLU A 395 -11.77 13.26 9.34
N LEU A 396 -12.73 12.73 10.10
CA LEU A 396 -12.62 12.64 11.57
C LEU A 396 -11.41 11.81 12.01
N GLY A 397 -11.08 10.74 11.27
CA GLY A 397 -9.86 9.96 11.48
C GLY A 397 -8.58 10.75 11.24
N ILE A 398 -8.54 11.59 10.20
CA ILE A 398 -7.40 12.50 9.94
C ILE A 398 -7.26 13.51 11.07
N VAL A 399 -8.36 14.14 11.49
CA VAL A 399 -8.35 15.09 12.63
C VAL A 399 -7.83 14.40 13.89
N PHE A 400 -8.31 13.19 14.18
CA PHE A 400 -7.82 12.39 15.31
C PHE A 400 -6.32 12.12 15.20
N MET A 401 -5.83 11.72 14.01
CA MET A 401 -4.40 11.48 13.79
C MET A 401 -3.56 12.73 14.11
N TYR A 402 -3.98 13.91 13.64
CA TYR A 402 -3.23 15.15 13.90
C TYR A 402 -3.20 15.50 15.38
N LEU A 403 -4.34 15.39 16.07
CA LEU A 403 -4.43 15.79 17.47
C LEU A 403 -3.74 14.81 18.43
N PHE A 404 -3.77 13.51 18.11
CA PHE A 404 -3.34 12.45 19.04
C PHE A 404 -2.10 11.66 18.59
N SER A 405 -1.61 11.84 17.36
CA SER A 405 -0.54 11.01 16.79
C SER A 405 0.58 11.80 16.08
N MET A 406 0.42 13.12 15.87
CA MET A 406 1.45 13.99 15.31
C MET A 406 1.84 15.10 16.29
N PRO A 407 3.14 15.32 16.58
CA PRO A 407 3.59 16.43 17.40
C PRO A 407 3.27 17.79 16.78
N TYR A 408 2.89 18.77 17.60
CA TYR A 408 2.59 20.14 17.16
C TYR A 408 3.70 20.78 16.31
N ALA A 409 4.97 20.64 16.73
CA ALA A 409 6.11 21.22 15.99
C ALA A 409 6.20 20.68 14.56
N GLU A 410 6.00 19.38 14.37
CA GLU A 410 6.00 18.73 13.05
C GLU A 410 4.80 19.21 12.21
N PHE A 411 3.62 19.33 12.82
CA PHE A 411 2.41 19.80 12.16
C PHE A 411 2.56 21.23 11.62
N ILE A 412 3.13 22.13 12.42
CA ILE A 412 3.34 23.54 12.05
C ILE A 412 4.48 23.70 11.05
N PHE A 413 5.59 22.97 11.22
CA PHE A 413 6.69 22.99 10.25
C PHE A 413 6.19 22.69 8.84
N GLN A 414 5.25 21.75 8.72
CA GLN A 414 4.64 21.39 7.45
C GLN A 414 3.42 22.26 7.07
N SER A 415 2.96 23.18 7.94
CA SER A 415 1.73 23.97 7.74
C SER A 415 0.50 23.13 7.36
N GLY A 416 0.44 21.90 7.92
CA GLY A 416 -0.56 20.90 7.57
C GLY A 416 -0.55 20.45 6.09
N ALA A 417 0.53 20.67 5.33
CA ALA A 417 0.63 20.29 3.91
C ALA A 417 0.49 18.78 3.68
N ASP A 418 0.89 17.99 4.68
CA ASP A 418 0.68 16.55 4.75
C ASP A 418 -0.81 16.13 4.64
N TYR A 419 -1.74 17.06 4.88
CA TYR A 419 -3.18 16.79 4.76
C TYR A 419 -3.53 16.31 3.35
N THR A 420 -2.98 16.95 2.32
CA THR A 420 -3.24 16.55 0.92
C THR A 420 -2.78 15.12 0.67
N ARG A 421 -1.64 14.70 1.27
CA ARG A 421 -1.16 13.31 1.21
C ARG A 421 -2.15 12.37 1.90
N TYR A 422 -2.57 12.63 3.14
CA TYR A 422 -3.48 11.72 3.86
C TYR A 422 -4.88 11.63 3.22
N ASN A 423 -5.40 12.75 2.73
CA ASN A 423 -6.68 12.83 2.05
C ASN A 423 -6.64 12.20 0.64
N SER A 424 -5.48 12.18 -0.02
CA SER A 424 -5.33 11.54 -1.33
C SER A 424 -5.74 10.06 -1.34
N SER A 425 -5.60 9.36 -0.21
CA SER A 425 -6.05 7.97 -0.04
C SER A 425 -7.58 7.87 -0.11
N LEU A 426 -8.30 8.80 0.52
CA LEU A 426 -9.76 8.86 0.42
C LEU A 426 -10.21 9.24 -0.99
N VAL A 427 -9.61 10.28 -1.58
CA VAL A 427 -9.91 10.70 -2.95
C VAL A 427 -9.71 9.53 -3.93
N GLY A 428 -8.59 8.82 -3.80
CA GLY A 428 -8.28 7.66 -4.63
C GLY A 428 -9.31 6.53 -4.46
N PHE A 429 -9.69 6.23 -3.21
CA PHE A 429 -10.75 5.26 -2.91
C PHE A 429 -12.08 5.65 -3.55
N LEU A 430 -12.53 6.90 -3.39
CA LEU A 430 -13.81 7.40 -3.93
C LEU A 430 -13.83 7.41 -5.46
N ILE A 431 -12.73 7.81 -6.11
CA ILE A 431 -12.57 7.70 -7.56
C ILE A 431 -12.63 6.23 -8.02
N GLY A 432 -12.04 5.31 -7.26
CA GLY A 432 -12.17 3.88 -7.52
C GLY A 432 -13.61 3.39 -7.49
N ILE A 433 -14.39 3.82 -6.49
CA ILE A 433 -15.84 3.55 -6.42
C ILE A 433 -16.56 4.18 -7.61
N LEU A 434 -16.18 5.39 -8.04
CA LEU A 434 -16.79 6.08 -9.18
C LEU A 434 -16.59 5.30 -10.49
N ILE A 435 -15.38 4.78 -10.70
CA ILE A 435 -15.07 3.90 -11.84
C ILE A 435 -15.94 2.64 -11.77
N ALA A 436 -16.02 1.98 -10.62
CA ALA A 436 -16.85 0.79 -10.46
C ALA A 436 -18.34 1.08 -10.69
N TYR A 437 -18.85 2.19 -10.15
CA TYR A 437 -20.22 2.67 -10.35
C TYR A 437 -20.53 2.83 -11.84
N SER A 438 -19.68 3.53 -12.59
CA SER A 438 -19.82 3.71 -14.03
C SER A 438 -19.73 2.39 -14.78
N GLY A 439 -18.86 1.47 -14.38
CA GLY A 439 -18.77 0.12 -14.94
C GLY A 439 -20.07 -0.67 -14.77
N VAL A 440 -20.64 -0.69 -13.54
CA VAL A 440 -21.92 -1.34 -13.24
C VAL A 440 -23.04 -0.78 -14.11
N LYS A 441 -23.18 0.54 -14.17
CA LYS A 441 -24.23 1.20 -14.98
C LYS A 441 -24.04 0.92 -16.46
N LEU A 442 -22.82 1.04 -16.98
CA LEU A 442 -22.53 0.70 -18.39
C LEU A 442 -22.83 -0.77 -18.70
N SER A 443 -22.72 -1.67 -17.72
CA SER A 443 -23.01 -3.10 -17.89
C SER A 443 -24.50 -3.44 -17.96
N ASP A 444 -25.37 -2.58 -17.41
CA ASP A 444 -26.82 -2.77 -17.32
C ASP A 444 -27.47 -2.84 -18.72
N GLN A 445 -28.14 -3.96 -19.01
CA GLN A 445 -28.77 -4.19 -20.31
C GLN A 445 -29.92 -3.22 -20.60
N SER A 446 -30.60 -2.74 -19.57
CA SER A 446 -31.66 -1.73 -19.74
C SER A 446 -31.10 -0.37 -20.22
N MET A 447 -29.78 -0.17 -20.12
CA MET A 447 -29.09 1.01 -20.67
C MET A 447 -28.65 0.85 -22.14
N ALA A 448 -29.00 -0.26 -22.81
CA ALA A 448 -28.61 -0.51 -24.19
C ALA A 448 -29.07 0.59 -25.17
N HIS A 449 -30.26 1.15 -24.94
CA HIS A 449 -30.90 2.16 -25.80
C HIS A 449 -30.56 3.61 -25.43
N ALA A 450 -30.04 3.87 -24.22
CA ALA A 450 -29.69 5.21 -23.76
C ALA A 450 -28.24 5.60 -24.17
N ARG A 451 -28.02 5.84 -25.48
CA ARG A 451 -26.68 6.14 -26.03
C ARG A 451 -26.03 7.35 -25.35
N ASP A 452 -26.78 8.42 -25.13
CA ASP A 452 -26.24 9.68 -24.60
C ASP A 452 -25.82 9.54 -23.13
N LEU A 453 -26.65 8.89 -22.30
CA LEU A 453 -26.33 8.61 -20.90
C LEU A 453 -25.03 7.79 -20.75
N ARG A 454 -24.76 6.84 -21.66
CA ARG A 454 -23.50 6.08 -21.63
C ARG A 454 -22.28 6.96 -21.91
N TRP A 455 -22.40 7.96 -22.78
CA TRP A 455 -21.32 8.91 -23.03
C TRP A 455 -21.16 9.91 -21.88
N VAL A 456 -22.26 10.40 -21.31
CA VAL A 456 -22.25 11.23 -20.10
C VAL A 456 -21.53 10.52 -18.95
N LEU A 457 -21.87 9.24 -18.68
CA LEU A 457 -21.18 8.47 -17.65
C LEU A 457 -19.69 8.30 -17.95
N ARG A 458 -19.31 7.99 -19.20
CA ARG A 458 -17.89 7.79 -19.56
C ARG A 458 -17.08 9.06 -19.46
N LEU A 459 -17.50 10.11 -20.17
CA LEU A 459 -16.79 11.37 -20.26
C LEU A 459 -16.84 12.11 -18.93
N GLY A 460 -17.97 12.08 -18.23
CA GLY A 460 -18.09 12.67 -16.90
C GLY A 460 -17.22 11.96 -15.87
N THR A 461 -17.17 10.62 -15.86
CA THR A 461 -16.25 9.88 -14.98
C THR A 461 -14.80 10.20 -15.32
N LEU A 462 -14.42 10.17 -16.60
CA LEU A 462 -13.06 10.49 -17.03
C LEU A 462 -12.68 11.93 -16.64
N ALA A 463 -13.56 12.90 -16.86
CA ALA A 463 -13.34 14.29 -16.51
C ALA A 463 -13.16 14.47 -15.00
N LEU A 464 -14.00 13.84 -14.17
CA LEU A 464 -13.85 13.88 -12.71
C LEU A 464 -12.55 13.23 -12.24
N MET A 465 -12.18 12.08 -12.82
CA MET A 465 -10.90 11.43 -12.54
C MET A 465 -9.71 12.34 -12.85
N LEU A 466 -9.70 12.95 -14.04
CA LEU A 466 -8.64 13.85 -14.45
C LEU A 466 -8.60 15.10 -13.55
N LEU A 467 -9.76 15.71 -13.28
CA LEU A 467 -9.83 16.89 -12.43
C LEU A 467 -9.31 16.63 -11.01
N CYS A 468 -9.60 15.45 -10.44
CA CYS A 468 -9.25 15.15 -9.03
C CYS A 468 -7.86 14.54 -8.85
N LEU A 469 -7.36 13.79 -9.83
CA LEU A 469 -6.10 13.05 -9.69
C LEU A 469 -4.94 13.67 -10.48
N LEU A 470 -5.20 14.35 -11.61
CA LEU A 470 -4.14 14.93 -12.43
C LEU A 470 -3.32 16.01 -11.69
N PRO A 471 -3.91 16.90 -10.85
CA PRO A 471 -3.13 17.90 -10.12
C PRO A 471 -2.10 17.30 -9.16
N ASN A 472 -2.39 16.12 -8.62
CA ASN A 472 -1.53 15.43 -7.64
C ASN A 472 -0.76 14.24 -8.25
N THR A 473 -0.85 14.05 -9.57
CA THR A 473 -0.25 12.88 -10.21
C THR A 473 1.26 13.03 -10.34
N ARG A 474 1.97 11.95 -10.03
CA ARG A 474 3.41 11.79 -10.21
C ARG A 474 3.75 10.96 -11.45
N LEU A 475 2.87 10.95 -12.45
CA LEU A 475 3.04 10.14 -13.67
C LEU A 475 4.38 10.36 -14.39
N HIS A 476 4.88 11.60 -14.42
CA HIS A 476 6.18 11.92 -15.01
C HIS A 476 7.35 11.18 -14.33
N GLN A 477 7.21 10.81 -13.05
CA GLN A 477 8.22 10.06 -12.29
C GLN A 477 8.32 8.59 -12.70
N LEU A 478 7.38 8.09 -13.52
CA LEU A 478 7.45 6.76 -14.14
C LEU A 478 8.22 6.74 -15.46
N MET A 479 8.63 7.91 -15.99
CA MET A 479 9.41 7.95 -17.22
C MET A 479 10.76 7.25 -17.02
N PRO A 480 11.24 6.45 -18.00
CA PRO A 480 12.50 5.73 -17.87
C PRO A 480 13.70 6.61 -17.53
N SER A 481 13.70 7.86 -18.01
CA SER A 481 14.74 8.87 -17.77
C SER A 481 14.66 9.54 -16.40
N TYR A 482 13.57 9.38 -15.64
CA TYR A 482 13.44 10.01 -14.34
C TYR A 482 14.42 9.40 -13.34
N ARG A 483 15.33 10.21 -12.82
CA ARG A 483 16.25 9.86 -11.73
C ARG A 483 16.51 11.12 -10.91
N THR A 484 16.53 10.99 -9.59
CA THR A 484 16.82 12.11 -8.71
C THR A 484 18.33 12.23 -8.47
N GLU A 485 18.78 13.42 -8.11
CA GLU A 485 20.17 13.63 -7.67
C GLU A 485 20.49 12.80 -6.43
N LEU A 486 19.53 12.70 -5.49
CA LEU A 486 19.66 11.90 -4.29
C LEU A 486 19.88 10.41 -4.59
N GLU A 487 19.16 9.82 -5.55
CA GLU A 487 19.42 8.43 -5.98
C GLU A 487 20.86 8.25 -6.47
N THR A 488 21.38 9.22 -7.22
CA THR A 488 22.75 9.18 -7.75
C THR A 488 23.78 9.30 -6.61
N ARG A 489 23.56 10.21 -5.65
CA ARG A 489 24.38 10.34 -4.44
C ARG A 489 24.36 9.06 -3.60
N ILE A 490 23.21 8.41 -3.43
CA ILE A 490 23.09 7.15 -2.69
C ILE A 490 23.84 6.02 -3.40
N GLU A 491 23.80 5.94 -4.73
CA GLU A 491 24.57 4.95 -5.49
C GLU A 491 26.08 5.14 -5.33
N GLN A 492 26.55 6.39 -5.35
CA GLN A 492 27.95 6.73 -5.06
C GLN A 492 28.32 6.33 -3.64
N LEU A 493 27.49 6.63 -2.65
CA LEU A 493 27.70 6.19 -1.26
C LEU A 493 27.79 4.68 -1.15
N GLN A 494 26.88 3.94 -1.80
CA GLN A 494 26.92 2.48 -1.79
C GLN A 494 28.20 1.94 -2.45
N GLN A 495 28.75 2.64 -3.44
CA GLN A 495 30.03 2.30 -4.04
C GLN A 495 31.18 2.54 -3.04
N VAL A 496 31.25 3.73 -2.43
CA VAL A 496 32.27 4.07 -1.43
C VAL A 496 32.25 3.11 -0.25
N ILE A 497 31.07 2.78 0.31
CA ILE A 497 30.93 1.81 1.40
C ILE A 497 31.48 0.43 1.01
N ARG A 498 31.30 0.01 -0.26
CA ARG A 498 31.81 -1.27 -0.75
C ARG A 498 33.31 -1.26 -0.99
N GLU A 499 33.86 -0.17 -1.50
CA GLU A 499 35.29 0.00 -1.78
C GLU A 499 36.09 0.04 -0.47
N GLU A 500 35.61 0.78 0.53
CA GLU A 500 36.20 0.90 1.86
C GLU A 500 35.89 -0.29 2.79
N ALA A 501 35.10 -1.26 2.31
CA ALA A 501 34.72 -2.48 3.03
C ALA A 501 34.20 -2.23 4.47
N LEU A 502 33.43 -1.16 4.69
CA LEU A 502 32.92 -0.83 6.02
C LEU A 502 32.09 -1.99 6.60
N PRO A 503 32.33 -2.38 7.87
CA PRO A 503 31.59 -3.48 8.48
C PRO A 503 30.11 -3.13 8.65
N GLN A 504 29.26 -4.14 8.87
CA GLN A 504 27.89 -3.89 9.33
C GLN A 504 27.86 -3.81 10.85
N GLY A 505 27.02 -2.95 11.40
CA GLY A 505 26.83 -2.85 12.85
C GLY A 505 27.94 -2.14 13.64
N GLY A 506 28.89 -1.49 12.97
CA GLY A 506 29.90 -0.63 13.62
C GLY A 506 29.33 0.69 14.17
N SER A 507 30.17 1.51 14.76
CA SER A 507 29.81 2.85 15.25
C SER A 507 30.19 3.91 14.22
N TYR A 508 29.30 4.81 13.83
CA TYR A 508 29.57 5.78 12.76
C TYR A 508 29.20 7.20 13.15
N LEU A 509 30.12 8.13 12.87
CA LEU A 509 29.84 9.56 12.92
C LEU A 509 29.63 10.08 11.50
N ILE A 510 28.46 10.66 11.25
CA ILE A 510 28.06 11.18 9.95
C ILE A 510 27.95 12.70 10.03
N LYS A 511 28.65 13.41 9.15
CA LYS A 511 28.41 14.84 8.94
C LYS A 511 27.42 15.03 7.80
N ALA A 512 26.32 15.73 8.08
CA ALA A 512 25.30 16.13 7.11
C ALA A 512 24.83 17.57 7.38
N SER A 513 24.26 18.24 6.38
CA SER A 513 23.62 19.54 6.59
C SER A 513 22.41 19.46 7.55
N GLU A 514 22.01 20.58 8.14
CA GLU A 514 20.83 20.63 9.04
C GLU A 514 19.56 20.07 8.37
N ASP A 515 19.33 20.41 7.10
CA ASP A 515 18.16 19.97 6.35
C ASP A 515 18.18 18.46 6.02
N GLU A 516 19.36 17.85 5.89
CA GLU A 516 19.52 16.44 5.55
C GLU A 516 19.83 15.55 6.76
N ALA A 517 20.01 16.11 7.96
CA ALA A 517 20.45 15.37 9.15
C ALA A 517 19.53 14.18 9.49
N ASP A 518 18.22 14.39 9.42
CA ASP A 518 17.22 13.36 9.66
C ASP A 518 17.26 12.25 8.60
N LEU A 519 17.37 12.63 7.31
CA LEU A 519 17.49 11.67 6.21
C LEU A 519 18.78 10.86 6.34
N ALA A 520 19.91 11.52 6.60
CA ALA A 520 21.22 10.90 6.77
C ALA A 520 21.19 9.88 7.92
N SER A 521 20.60 10.23 9.07
CA SER A 521 20.46 9.31 10.20
C SER A 521 19.83 7.98 9.79
N TYR A 522 18.69 8.01 9.10
CA TYR A 522 18.02 6.79 8.65
C TYR A 522 18.74 6.10 7.49
N LEU A 523 19.24 6.85 6.52
CA LEU A 523 19.97 6.31 5.36
C LEU A 523 21.20 5.51 5.82
N PHE A 524 22.02 6.05 6.70
CA PHE A 524 23.23 5.37 7.16
C PHE A 524 22.93 4.20 8.09
N ARG A 525 21.92 4.29 8.97
CA ARG A 525 21.39 3.12 9.71
C ARG A 525 20.97 2.00 8.77
N TYR A 526 20.31 2.34 7.66
CA TYR A 526 19.90 1.38 6.65
C TYR A 526 21.08 0.79 5.86
N GLN A 527 22.00 1.62 5.37
CA GLN A 527 23.11 1.18 4.52
C GLN A 527 24.12 0.34 5.31
N LEU A 528 24.55 0.84 6.48
CA LEU A 528 25.55 0.21 7.35
C LEU A 528 24.94 -0.82 8.32
N PHE A 529 23.61 -0.90 8.37
CA PHE A 529 22.89 -1.83 9.23
C PHE A 529 23.34 -1.72 10.70
N SER A 530 23.45 -0.49 11.19
CA SER A 530 23.90 -0.19 12.55
C SER A 530 22.87 0.63 13.31
N GLY A 531 22.73 0.33 14.61
CA GLY A 531 21.97 1.15 15.55
C GLY A 531 22.77 2.33 16.10
N ASP A 532 24.10 2.29 15.99
CA ASP A 532 25.03 3.29 16.50
C ASP A 532 25.52 4.21 15.37
N VAL A 533 24.64 5.15 15.01
CA VAL A 533 24.90 6.17 13.99
C VAL A 533 24.55 7.52 14.62
N SER A 534 25.58 8.35 14.75
CA SER A 534 25.50 9.73 15.25
C SER A 534 25.61 10.70 14.08
N VAL A 535 24.77 11.74 14.06
CA VAL A 535 24.80 12.78 13.03
C VAL A 535 25.24 14.10 13.64
N THR A 536 26.19 14.77 13.00
CA THR A 536 26.65 16.13 13.34
C THR A 536 26.45 17.06 12.15
N THR A 537 26.16 18.32 12.42
CA THR A 537 26.07 19.38 11.39
C THR A 537 27.41 20.09 11.17
N ILE A 538 28.33 19.91 12.11
CA ILE A 538 29.66 20.54 12.12
C ILE A 538 30.66 19.54 11.53
N ALA A 539 31.47 20.01 10.59
CA ALA A 539 32.58 19.21 10.06
C ALA A 539 33.67 19.04 11.12
N VAL A 540 34.22 17.83 11.20
CA VAL A 540 35.38 17.55 12.06
C VAL A 540 36.61 18.15 11.39
N ASP A 541 37.40 18.91 12.14
CA ASP A 541 38.65 19.47 11.65
C ASP A 541 39.64 18.35 11.31
N SER A 542 40.44 18.54 10.27
CA SER A 542 41.36 17.50 9.79
C SER A 542 42.34 17.01 10.86
N ALA A 543 42.69 17.87 11.82
CA ALA A 543 43.56 17.54 12.94
C ALA A 543 42.90 16.61 13.97
N GLU A 544 41.57 16.60 14.05
CA GLU A 544 40.77 15.85 15.02
C GLU A 544 40.22 14.53 14.43
N ILE A 545 40.32 14.33 13.10
CA ILE A 545 39.80 13.13 12.43
C ILE A 545 40.39 11.85 13.04
N SER A 546 41.71 11.81 13.29
CA SER A 546 42.38 10.65 13.91
C SER A 546 41.78 10.28 15.26
N GLU A 547 41.43 11.29 16.07
CA GLU A 547 40.82 11.08 17.38
C GLU A 547 39.39 10.56 17.20
N VAL A 548 38.60 11.15 16.30
CA VAL A 548 37.24 10.70 16.02
C VAL A 548 37.19 9.25 15.54
N VAL A 549 38.04 8.86 14.59
CA VAL A 549 38.09 7.47 14.07
C VAL A 549 38.73 6.47 15.05
N SER A 550 39.23 6.94 16.20
CA SER A 550 39.58 6.07 17.33
C SER A 550 38.37 5.69 18.19
N PHE A 551 37.32 6.51 18.18
CA PHE A 551 36.06 6.26 18.90
C PHE A 551 34.98 5.64 18.00
N TYR A 552 34.97 5.99 16.72
CA TYR A 552 34.02 5.51 15.73
C TYR A 552 34.72 4.59 14.72
N THR A 553 34.00 3.59 14.21
CA THR A 553 34.45 2.74 13.10
C THR A 553 34.79 3.56 11.86
N ALA A 554 34.01 4.60 11.56
CA ALA A 554 34.35 5.56 10.52
C ALA A 554 33.69 6.93 10.76
N TYR A 555 34.34 7.97 10.25
CA TYR A 555 33.76 9.29 10.05
C TYR A 555 33.39 9.46 8.57
N ILE A 556 32.14 9.81 8.28
CA ILE A 556 31.65 9.98 6.90
C ILE A 556 31.08 11.38 6.73
N ASN A 557 31.63 12.15 5.80
CA ASN A 557 31.11 13.44 5.41
C ASN A 557 30.20 13.28 4.18
N TRP A 558 28.89 13.22 4.43
CA TRP A 558 27.86 12.98 3.43
C TRP A 558 27.76 14.06 2.35
N ASP A 559 28.13 15.30 2.69
CA ASP A 559 28.06 16.43 1.76
C ASP A 559 29.20 16.38 0.72
N THR A 560 30.36 15.83 1.12
CA THR A 560 31.54 15.73 0.26
C THR A 560 31.83 14.30 -0.21
N MET A 561 31.06 13.31 0.26
CA MET A 561 31.28 11.87 0.05
C MET A 561 32.68 11.39 0.48
N ARG A 562 33.29 12.06 1.47
CA ARG A 562 34.57 11.63 2.04
C ARG A 562 34.35 10.73 3.23
N LEU A 563 35.15 9.68 3.32
CA LEU A 563 35.10 8.68 4.38
C LEU A 563 36.51 8.53 4.96
N TYR A 564 36.58 8.43 6.29
CA TYR A 564 37.82 8.23 7.01
C TYR A 564 37.61 7.09 8.02
N THR A 565 38.48 6.09 7.92
CA THR A 565 38.71 5.02 8.92
C THR A 565 40.07 5.22 9.58
N LEU A 566 40.32 4.53 10.70
CA LEU A 566 41.63 4.50 11.33
C LEU A 566 42.73 4.08 10.33
N ASP A 567 42.48 3.01 9.59
CA ASP A 567 43.43 2.47 8.60
C ASP A 567 43.73 3.46 7.45
N SER A 568 42.73 4.24 7.01
CA SER A 568 42.89 5.22 5.92
C SER A 568 43.60 6.51 6.34
N PHE A 569 43.69 6.78 7.65
CA PHE A 569 44.27 8.02 8.18
C PHE A 569 45.70 7.83 8.69
N GLU A 570 46.07 6.61 9.08
CA GLU A 570 47.43 6.26 9.52
C GLU A 570 48.38 5.88 8.36
N GLY A 571 47.86 5.69 7.14
CA GLY A 571 48.62 5.44 5.90
C GLY A 571 48.71 6.68 5.01
#